data_AF-A0A949RTK3-F1
#
_entry.id   AF-A0A949RTK3-F1
#
_cell.length_a   1.000
_cell.length_b   1.000
_cell.length_c   1.000
_cell.angle_alpha   90.00
_cell.angle_beta   90.00
_cell.angle_gamma   90.00
#
_symmetry.space_group_name_H-M   'P 1'
#
loop_
_entity.id
_entity.type
_entity.pdbx_description
1 polymer ?
#
loop_
_entity_poly.entity_id
_entity_poly.type
_entity_poly.pdbx_seq_one_letter_code
_entity_poly.pdbx_strand_id
1 'polypeptide(L)'
;MADLILSPVFAFAIYGLLVAVLYLFGKGIAKRGKLSDLKVSGYASGEAHDRTPAAPGYRPFFVAALFFAILHLGVLMLGSSGLALVSLVYLGGLILALLALILG
;
A
#
# COMPACT_ATOMS: atom_id res chain seq x y z
N MET A 1 -29.53 -5.35 10.25
CA MET A 1 -29.42 -4.24 9.28
C MET A 1 -28.03 -3.61 9.35
N ALA A 2 -27.59 -3.11 10.52
CA ALA A 2 -26.24 -2.57 10.72
C ALA A 2 -25.13 -3.59 10.38
N ASP A 3 -25.28 -4.86 10.77
CA ASP A 3 -24.28 -5.91 10.50
C ASP A 3 -24.09 -6.21 9.01
N LEU A 4 -25.12 -5.99 8.19
CA LEU A 4 -25.04 -6.20 6.74
C LEU A 4 -24.26 -5.06 6.07
N ILE A 5 -24.52 -3.81 6.48
CA ILE A 5 -23.81 -2.62 5.96
C ILE A 5 -22.34 -2.62 6.37
N LEU A 6 -22.04 -3.06 7.59
CA LEU A 6 -20.67 -3.13 8.12
C LEU A 6 -19.91 -4.40 7.70
N SER A 7 -20.56 -5.34 7.00
CA SER A 7 -19.86 -6.51 6.50
C SER A 7 -18.82 -6.11 5.43
N PRO A 8 -17.64 -6.78 5.37
CA PRO A 8 -16.52 -6.32 4.53
C PRO A 8 -16.88 -6.14 3.06
N VAL A 9 -17.68 -7.05 2.49
CA VAL A 9 -18.07 -7.02 1.07
C VAL A 9 -18.95 -5.82 0.76
N PHE A 10 -19.95 -5.55 1.60
CA PHE A 10 -20.87 -4.45 1.40
C PHE A 10 -20.22 -3.11 1.70
N ALA A 11 -19.40 -3.01 2.75
CA ALA A 11 -18.61 -1.83 3.05
C ALA A 11 -17.69 -1.48 1.87
N PHE A 12 -16.96 -2.45 1.32
CA PHE A 12 -16.12 -2.26 0.14
C PHE A 12 -16.92 -1.78 -1.07
N ALA A 13 -18.08 -2.38 -1.35
CA ALA A 13 -18.93 -1.99 -2.46
C ALA A 13 -19.45 -0.54 -2.31
N ILE A 14 -19.89 -0.15 -1.11
CA ILE A 14 -20.37 1.20 -0.81
C ILE A 14 -19.25 2.23 -0.98
N TYR A 15 -18.08 1.99 -0.40
CA TYR A 15 -16.95 2.90 -0.54
C TYR A 15 -16.44 2.96 -1.98
N GLY A 16 -16.40 1.83 -2.69
CA GLY A 16 -16.04 1.78 -4.11
C GLY A 16 -17.02 2.58 -4.97
N LEU A 17 -18.32 2.44 -4.73
CA LEU A 17 -19.35 3.24 -5.40
C LEU A 17 -19.18 4.73 -5.10
N LEU A 18 -18.93 5.10 -3.85
CA LEU A 18 -18.68 6.48 -3.47
C LEU A 18 -17.47 7.06 -4.20
N VAL A 19 -16.34 6.35 -4.24
CA VAL A 19 -15.14 6.76 -4.97
C VAL A 19 -15.43 6.91 -6.47
N ALA A 20 -16.20 6.00 -7.06
CA ALA A 20 -16.60 6.09 -8.46
C ALA A 20 -17.47 7.34 -8.73
N VAL A 21 -18.45 7.63 -7.87
CA VAL A 21 -19.29 8.83 -7.96
C VAL A 21 -18.44 10.09 -7.86
N LEU A 22 -17.54 10.16 -6.87
CA LEU A 22 -16.63 11.31 -6.70
C LEU A 22 -15.71 11.48 -7.90
N TYR A 23 -15.16 10.39 -8.44
CA TYR A 23 -14.33 10.41 -9.64
C TYR A 23 -15.10 10.92 -10.86
N LEU A 24 -16.29 10.40 -11.11
CA LEU A 24 -17.12 10.79 -12.26
C LEU A 24 -17.59 12.23 -12.14
N PHE A 25 -17.99 12.66 -10.94
CA PHE A 25 -18.35 14.03 -10.66
C PHE A 25 -17.17 14.97 -10.90
N GLY A 26 -16.00 14.68 -10.31
CA GLY A 26 -14.76 15.43 -10.51
C GLY A 26 -14.35 15.50 -11.99
N LYS A 27 -14.46 14.38 -12.71
CA LYS A 27 -14.21 14.31 -14.15
C LYS A 27 -15.20 15.14 -14.97
N GLY A 28 -16.46 15.21 -14.54
CA GLY A 28 -17.51 15.99 -15.21
C GLY A 28 -17.31 17.50 -15.08
N ILE A 29 -16.84 17.97 -13.92
CA ILE A 29 -16.55 19.40 -13.68
C ILE A 29 -15.18 19.83 -14.17
N ALA A 30 -14.23 18.89 -14.33
CA ALA A 30 -12.88 19.21 -14.76
C ALA A 30 -12.83 19.74 -16.20
N LYS A 31 -12.24 20.93 -16.39
CA LYS A 31 -11.96 21.45 -17.73
C LYS A 31 -10.94 20.56 -18.43
N ARG A 32 -11.34 20.01 -19.57
CA ARG A 32 -10.43 19.29 -20.48
C ARG A 32 -9.68 20.29 -21.34
N GLY A 33 -8.38 20.45 -21.09
CA GLY A 33 -7.50 21.19 -22.00
C GLY A 33 -7.21 20.39 -23.27
N LYS A 34 -6.68 21.06 -24.31
CA LYS A 34 -6.10 20.36 -25.47
C LYS A 34 -4.98 19.44 -25.01
N LEU A 35 -5.00 18.19 -25.48
CA LEU A 35 -3.90 17.26 -25.32
C LEU A 35 -2.69 17.78 -26.10
N SER A 36 -1.51 17.65 -25.51
CA SER A 36 -0.23 17.99 -26.13
C SER A 36 0.85 17.14 -25.48
N ASP A 37 1.89 16.78 -26.21
CA ASP A 37 2.97 15.91 -25.70
C ASP A 37 3.60 16.47 -24.41
N LEU A 38 3.80 17.79 -24.35
CA LEU A 38 4.34 18.49 -23.17
C LEU A 38 3.44 18.43 -21.92
N LYS A 39 2.15 18.15 -22.05
CA LYS A 39 1.22 18.04 -20.91
C LYS A 39 1.16 16.62 -20.33
N VAL A 40 1.62 15.64 -21.10
CA VAL A 40 1.62 14.23 -20.73
C VAL A 40 3.03 13.77 -20.33
N SER A 41 4.08 14.50 -20.76
CA SER A 41 5.44 14.26 -20.32
C SER A 41 5.60 14.48 -18.80
N GLY A 42 6.42 13.66 -18.16
CA GLY A 42 6.79 13.83 -16.76
C GLY A 42 7.43 15.20 -16.52
N TYR A 43 7.09 15.84 -15.39
CA TYR A 43 7.66 17.13 -15.04
C TYR A 43 9.15 16.98 -14.70
N ALA A 44 10.00 17.71 -15.42
CA ALA A 44 11.44 17.74 -15.22
C ALA A 44 11.99 19.17 -15.21
N SER A 45 11.26 20.11 -14.58
CA SER A 45 11.67 21.52 -14.47
C SER A 45 11.98 22.22 -15.80
N GLY A 46 11.36 21.79 -16.90
CA GLY A 46 11.59 22.32 -18.25
C GLY A 46 12.58 21.52 -19.09
N GLU A 47 13.25 20.53 -18.50
CA GLU A 47 14.19 19.63 -19.19
C GLU A 47 13.48 18.42 -19.83
N ALA A 48 14.22 17.71 -20.67
CA ALA A 48 13.77 16.41 -21.18
C ALA A 48 13.65 15.42 -20.01
N HIS A 49 12.48 14.78 -19.88
CA HIS A 49 12.24 13.78 -18.85
C HIS A 49 13.16 12.57 -19.04
N ASP A 50 13.96 12.26 -18.02
CA ASP A 50 14.73 11.02 -17.95
C ASP A 50 13.78 9.83 -17.76
N ARG A 51 13.73 8.95 -18.75
CA ARG A 51 12.89 7.73 -18.71
C ARG A 51 13.45 6.67 -17.77
N THR A 52 14.69 6.83 -17.34
CA THR A 52 15.42 5.92 -16.45
C THR A 52 15.77 6.66 -15.17
N PRO A 53 14.78 6.88 -14.27
CA PRO A 53 15.02 7.65 -13.06
C PRO A 53 16.19 7.06 -12.27
N ALA A 54 17.20 7.89 -12.01
CA ALA A 54 18.31 7.59 -11.11
C ALA A 54 17.86 7.62 -9.64
N ALA A 55 16.85 6.83 -9.30
CA ALA A 55 16.48 6.62 -7.91
C ALA A 55 17.55 5.75 -7.23
N PRO A 56 17.89 6.00 -5.95
CA PRO A 56 18.66 5.06 -5.17
C PRO A 56 17.97 3.69 -5.26
N GLY A 57 18.71 2.67 -5.70
CA GLY A 57 18.13 1.42 -6.20
C GLY A 57 17.12 0.76 -5.26
N TYR A 58 16.24 -0.09 -5.78
CA TYR A 58 15.12 -0.72 -5.04
C TYR A 58 15.50 -1.45 -3.74
N ARG A 59 16.78 -1.81 -3.56
CA ARG A 59 17.27 -2.68 -2.48
C ARG A 59 17.00 -2.14 -1.05
N PRO A 60 17.31 -0.87 -0.68
CA PRO A 60 17.00 -0.37 0.66
C PRO A 60 15.49 -0.27 0.92
N PHE A 61 14.71 0.08 -0.11
CA PHE A 61 13.25 0.08 -0.01
C PHE A 61 12.70 -1.32 0.24
N PHE A 62 13.23 -2.33 -0.46
CA PHE A 62 12.82 -3.72 -0.28
C PHE A 62 13.05 -4.21 1.16
N VAL A 63 14.20 -3.90 1.76
CA VAL A 63 14.50 -4.25 3.15
C VAL A 63 13.48 -3.63 4.10
N ALA A 64 13.18 -2.33 3.92
CA ALA A 64 12.16 -1.65 4.73
C ALA A 64 10.77 -2.28 4.53
N ALA A 65 10.37 -2.57 3.30
CA ALA A 65 9.07 -3.17 2.99
C ALA A 65 8.94 -4.58 3.61
N LEU A 66 9.97 -5.40 3.49
CA LEU A 66 10.00 -6.75 4.08
C LEU A 66 9.93 -6.70 5.60
N PHE A 67 10.62 -5.74 6.23
CA PHE A 67 10.55 -5.51 7.67
C PHE A 67 9.12 -5.25 8.13
N PHE A 68 8.43 -4.31 7.48
CA PHE A 68 7.04 -4.01 7.82
C PHE A 68 6.09 -5.18 7.54
N ALA A 69 6.33 -5.97 6.49
CA ALA A 69 5.52 -7.16 6.21
C ALA A 69 5.64 -8.22 7.32
N ILE A 70 6.86 -8.54 7.77
CA ILE A 70 7.11 -9.50 8.85
C ILE A 70 6.54 -8.97 10.17
N LEU A 71 6.77 -7.68 10.48
CA LEU A 71 6.23 -7.04 11.67
C LEU A 71 4.70 -7.07 11.68
N HIS A 72 4.07 -6.77 10.53
CA HIS A 72 2.62 -6.82 10.37
C HIS A 72 2.07 -8.22 10.64
N LEU A 73 2.73 -9.26 10.11
CA LEU A 73 2.37 -10.65 10.41
C LEU A 73 2.51 -11.00 11.90
N GLY A 74 3.53 -10.45 12.57
CA GLY A 74 3.71 -10.60 14.02
C GLY A 74 2.57 -9.98 14.82
N VAL A 75 2.17 -8.75 14.48
CA VAL A 75 1.03 -8.06 15.11
C VAL A 75 -0.28 -8.79 14.85
N LEU A 76 -0.50 -9.30 13.63
CA LEU A 76 -1.66 -10.12 13.32
C LEU A 76 -1.71 -11.38 14.19
N MET A 77 -0.60 -12.11 14.29
CA MET A 77 -0.52 -13.31 15.14
C MET A 77 -0.78 -12.98 16.62
N LEU A 78 -0.21 -11.88 17.14
CA LEU A 78 -0.48 -11.44 18.51
C LEU A 78 -1.95 -11.07 18.75
N GLY A 79 -2.58 -10.39 17.79
CA GLY A 79 -3.94 -9.89 17.93
C GLY A 79 -5.03 -10.94 17.67
N SER A 80 -4.76 -11.95 16.85
CA SER A 80 -5.75 -12.95 16.44
C SER A 80 -5.57 -14.32 17.11
N SER A 81 -4.42 -14.60 17.73
CA SER A 81 -4.16 -15.89 18.38
C SER A 81 -4.30 -15.81 19.91
N GLY A 82 -4.66 -16.95 20.53
CA GLY A 82 -4.54 -17.11 21.98
C GLY A 82 -3.11 -17.45 22.41
N LEU A 83 -2.88 -17.60 23.72
CA LEU A 83 -1.61 -18.01 24.31
C LEU A 83 -1.33 -19.53 24.11
N ALA A 84 -1.33 -19.98 22.86
CA ALA A 84 -0.97 -21.34 22.50
C ALA A 84 0.54 -21.46 22.23
N LEU A 85 1.11 -22.63 22.53
CA LEU A 85 2.53 -22.91 22.28
C LEU A 85 2.91 -22.70 20.80
N VAL A 86 2.02 -23.05 19.88
CA VAL A 86 2.21 -22.86 18.44
C VAL A 86 2.36 -21.37 18.10
N SER A 87 1.54 -20.50 18.69
CA SER A 87 1.64 -19.04 18.49
C SER A 87 3.00 -18.51 18.94
N LEU A 88 3.52 -19.00 20.07
CA LEU A 88 4.85 -18.60 20.57
C LEU A 88 5.98 -19.03 19.63
N VAL A 89 5.88 -20.22 19.03
CA VAL A 89 6.86 -20.69 18.03
C VAL A 89 6.84 -19.80 16.79
N TYR A 90 5.66 -19.45 16.27
CA TYR A 90 5.55 -18.53 15.13
C TYR A 90 6.10 -17.14 15.47
N LEU A 91 5.75 -16.59 16.63
CA LEU A 91 6.24 -15.29 17.07
C LEU A 91 7.76 -15.29 17.26
N GLY A 92 8.32 -16.34 17.84
CA GLY A 92 9.77 -16.52 17.95
C GLY A 92 10.45 -16.52 16.58
N GLY A 93 9.91 -17.25 15.61
CA GLY A 93 10.42 -17.25 14.23
C GLY A 93 10.36 -15.87 13.56
N LEU A 94 9.25 -15.13 13.74
CA LEU A 94 9.10 -13.77 13.21
C LEU A 94 10.09 -12.79 13.86
N ILE A 95 10.33 -12.90 15.17
CA ILE A 95 11.34 -12.08 15.87
C ILE A 95 12.73 -12.38 15.32
N LEU A 96 13.09 -13.66 15.14
CA LEU A 96 14.38 -14.04 14.57
C LEU A 96 14.54 -13.51 13.14
N ALA A 97 13.48 -13.56 12.33
CA ALA A 97 13.49 -13.00 10.97
C ALA A 97 13.68 -11.48 10.97
N LEU A 98 13.03 -10.74 11.89
CA LEU A 98 13.24 -9.30 12.05
C LEU A 98 14.67 -8.97 12.50
N LEU A 99 15.21 -9.73 13.45
CA LEU A 99 16.60 -9.57 13.90
C LEU A 99 17.58 -9.82 12.75
N ALA A 100 17.39 -10.89 11.98
CA ALA A 100 18.22 -11.19 10.82
C ALA A 100 18.16 -10.07 9.77
N LEU A 101 16.98 -9.47 9.55
CA LEU A 101 16.79 -8.39 8.59
C LEU A 101 17.38 -7.04 9.05
N ILE A 102 17.45 -6.79 10.36
CA ILE A 102 18.06 -5.57 10.91
C ILE A 102 19.59 -5.70 10.97
N LEU A 103 20.09 -6.90 11.31
CA LEU A 103 21.50 -7.15 11.58
C LEU A 103 22.31 -7.60 10.35
N GLY A 104 21.64 -8.10 9.30
CA GLY A 104 22.25 -8.54 8.04
C GLY A 104 22.07 -7.54 6.90
#